data_AF-A0A945A866-F1
#
_entry.id   AF-A0A945A866-F1
#
_cell.length_a   1.000
_cell.length_b   1.000
_cell.length_c   1.000
_cell.angle_alpha   90.00
_cell.angle_beta   90.00
_cell.angle_gamma   90.00
#
_symmetry.space_group_name_H-M   'P 1'
#
loop_
_entity.id
_entity.type
_entity.pdbx_description
1 polymer ?
#
loop_
_entity_poly.entity_id
_entity_poly.type
_entity_poly.pdbx_seq_one_letter_code
_entity_poly.pdbx_strand_id
1 'polypeptide(L)'
;MKFRIFALLCAAIVGFTATNAPAAEEKKKEEVKAAPAFLNRWKKIQTTTKKRAYETQQTRTVAGVRGAEAEDAILDQLYYKGGVRYPSRVDLKNAITQLQDAINADPKADSVPEQKFFIAQCHAQLGENTQAKSVYEDLVKSHVGTDFGKLAQEELDKMK
;
A
#
# COMPACT_ATOMS: atom_id res chain seq x y z
N MET A 1 73.24 -24.00 -26.10
CA MET A 1 72.39 -24.90 -25.29
C MET A 1 71.82 -24.10 -24.11
N LYS A 2 70.53 -24.28 -23.83
CA LYS A 2 69.66 -23.54 -22.87
C LYS A 2 69.94 -23.86 -21.40
N PHE A 3 69.87 -22.87 -20.50
CA PHE A 3 69.31 -22.90 -19.11
C PHE A 3 69.23 -21.42 -18.61
N ARG A 4 68.08 -20.74 -18.56
CA ARG A 4 66.99 -20.65 -17.54
C ARG A 4 67.37 -20.08 -16.15
N ILE A 5 66.44 -19.27 -15.61
CA ILE A 5 66.26 -18.71 -14.23
C ILE A 5 66.64 -17.21 -14.16
N PHE A 6 65.75 -16.21 -14.19
CA PHE A 6 64.55 -15.77 -13.41
C PHE A 6 64.86 -15.10 -12.05
N ALA A 7 64.19 -13.96 -11.82
CA ALA A 7 64.14 -13.08 -10.64
C ALA A 7 65.38 -12.17 -10.45
N LEU A 8 65.27 -10.87 -10.18
CA LEU A 8 64.28 -10.17 -9.34
C LEU A 8 64.18 -8.70 -9.82
N LEU A 9 62.95 -8.26 -10.12
CA LEU A 9 62.64 -6.91 -10.57
C LEU A 9 62.18 -6.09 -9.35
N CYS A 10 63.04 -5.20 -8.86
CA CYS A 10 62.65 -4.14 -7.93
C CYS A 10 62.28 -2.89 -8.75
N ALA A 11 61.00 -2.54 -8.80
CA ALA A 11 60.57 -1.26 -9.35
C ALA A 11 59.48 -0.64 -8.45
N ALA A 12 59.93 0.39 -7.74
CA ALA A 12 59.28 1.65 -7.41
C ALA A 12 57.77 1.68 -7.09
N ILE A 13 57.55 2.12 -5.85
CA ILE A 13 56.34 2.72 -5.27
C ILE A 13 55.80 3.84 -6.17
N VAL A 14 54.52 3.77 -6.52
CA VAL A 14 53.68 4.95 -6.76
C VAL A 14 52.42 4.79 -5.92
N GLY A 15 52.28 5.66 -4.93
CA GLY A 15 51.15 5.69 -4.02
C GLY A 15 49.86 6.01 -4.77
N PHE A 16 48.92 5.07 -4.74
CA PHE A 16 47.53 5.32 -5.11
C PHE A 16 46.79 5.69 -3.82
N THR A 17 46.72 6.98 -3.51
CA THR A 17 45.74 7.49 -2.55
C THR A 17 44.37 7.40 -3.21
N ALA A 18 43.70 6.26 -3.01
CA ALA A 18 42.29 6.11 -3.32
C ALA A 18 41.51 7.10 -2.44
N THR A 19 41.12 8.20 -3.08
CA THR A 19 40.19 9.17 -2.56
C THR A 19 38.89 8.46 -2.15
N ASN A 20 38.45 8.72 -0.92
CA ASN A 20 37.11 8.37 -0.44
C ASN A 20 36.07 8.92 -1.44
N ALA A 21 35.52 8.04 -2.28
CA ALA A 21 34.22 8.27 -2.87
C ALA A 21 33.19 7.98 -1.77
N PRO A 22 32.28 8.91 -1.44
CA PRO A 22 31.16 8.58 -0.57
C PRO A 22 30.34 7.50 -1.26
N ALA A 23 30.33 6.32 -0.64
CA ALA A 23 29.46 5.23 -1.01
C ALA A 23 28.04 5.80 -1.12
N ALA A 24 27.45 5.63 -2.31
CA ALA A 24 26.07 5.96 -2.56
C ALA A 24 25.22 5.38 -1.43
N GLU A 25 24.49 6.27 -0.75
CA GLU A 25 23.51 5.90 0.24
C GLU A 25 22.55 4.91 -0.40
N GLU A 26 22.68 3.64 -0.02
CA GLU A 26 21.63 2.67 -0.17
C GLU A 26 20.42 3.23 0.60
N LYS A 27 19.50 3.84 -0.15
CA LYS A 27 18.16 4.12 0.34
C LYS A 27 17.57 2.78 0.79
N LYS A 28 17.70 2.49 2.09
CA LYS A 28 16.92 1.46 2.77
C LYS A 28 15.48 1.73 2.38
N LYS A 29 14.94 0.83 1.54
CA LYS A 29 13.50 0.71 1.38
C LYS A 29 12.99 0.29 2.75
N GLU A 30 12.57 1.27 3.56
CA GLU A 30 11.74 0.98 4.71
C GLU A 30 10.49 0.30 4.15
N GLU A 31 10.45 -1.02 4.26
CA GLU A 31 9.18 -1.74 4.25
C GLU A 31 8.37 -1.15 5.38
N VAL A 32 7.41 -0.30 5.03
CA VAL A 32 6.40 0.21 5.94
C VAL A 32 5.61 -1.00 6.42
N LYS A 33 6.09 -1.65 7.48
CA LYS A 33 5.35 -2.67 8.23
C LYS A 33 4.13 -1.97 8.79
N ALA A 34 3.04 -1.93 8.03
CA ALA A 34 1.91 -1.15 8.51
C ALA A 34 1.39 -1.76 9.80
N ALA A 35 1.00 -0.86 10.70
CA ALA A 35 0.56 -1.21 12.02
C ALA A 35 -0.54 -2.29 11.94
N PRO A 36 -0.61 -3.23 12.90
CA PRO A 36 -1.68 -4.26 12.95
C PRO A 36 -3.09 -3.64 12.87
N ALA A 37 -3.24 -2.40 13.32
CA ALA A 37 -4.46 -1.61 13.18
C ALA A 37 -4.86 -1.37 11.70
N PHE A 38 -3.92 -1.09 10.81
CA PHE A 38 -4.21 -0.94 9.38
C PHE A 38 -4.63 -2.27 8.76
N LEU A 39 -3.99 -3.38 9.11
CA LEU A 39 -4.34 -4.70 8.56
C LEU A 39 -5.78 -5.12 8.90
N ASN A 40 -6.24 -4.83 10.13
CA ASN A 40 -7.64 -5.06 10.50
C ASN A 40 -8.60 -4.20 9.66
N ARG A 41 -8.21 -2.95 9.37
CA ARG A 41 -9.00 -2.05 8.52
C ARG A 41 -8.93 -2.45 7.05
N TRP A 42 -7.80 -2.95 6.58
CA TRP A 42 -7.61 -3.49 5.24
C TRP A 42 -8.54 -4.67 4.97
N LYS A 43 -8.67 -5.61 5.92
CA LYS A 43 -9.68 -6.68 5.83
C LYS A 43 -11.08 -6.12 5.63
N LYS A 44 -11.43 -5.08 6.39
CA LYS A 44 -12.74 -4.43 6.28
C LYS A 44 -12.93 -3.75 4.92
N ILE A 45 -11.91 -3.04 4.42
CA ILE A 45 -11.89 -2.47 3.07
C ILE A 45 -12.16 -3.56 2.03
N GLN A 46 -11.43 -4.69 2.10
CA GLN A 46 -11.61 -5.82 1.19
C GLN A 46 -13.03 -6.41 1.26
N THR A 47 -13.61 -6.56 2.44
CA THR A 47 -14.99 -7.06 2.56
C THR A 47 -16.01 -6.10 1.95
N THR A 48 -15.83 -4.80 2.15
CA THR A 48 -16.74 -3.77 1.62
C THR A 48 -16.64 -3.69 0.10
N THR A 49 -15.42 -3.71 -0.45
CA THR A 49 -15.18 -3.69 -1.90
C THR A 49 -15.66 -4.97 -2.58
N LYS A 50 -15.35 -6.15 -2.02
CA LYS A 50 -15.80 -7.45 -2.55
C LYS A 50 -17.32 -7.59 -2.55
N LYS A 51 -18.01 -7.22 -1.46
CA LYS A 51 -19.48 -7.28 -1.38
C LYS A 51 -20.13 -6.45 -2.49
N ARG A 52 -19.59 -5.27 -2.76
CA ARG A 52 -20.09 -4.36 -3.79
C ARG A 52 -19.80 -4.83 -5.20
N ALA A 53 -18.60 -5.38 -5.42
CA ALA A 53 -18.26 -6.05 -6.66
C ALA A 53 -19.25 -7.19 -6.95
N TYR A 54 -19.59 -7.98 -5.93
CA TYR A 54 -20.58 -9.06 -6.04
C TYR A 54 -21.98 -8.54 -6.42
N GLU A 55 -22.49 -7.50 -5.77
CA GLU A 55 -23.80 -6.91 -6.10
C GLU A 55 -23.84 -6.35 -7.54
N THR A 56 -22.73 -5.75 -7.99
CA THR A 56 -22.58 -5.21 -9.35
C THR A 56 -22.44 -6.33 -10.40
N GLN A 57 -21.79 -7.45 -10.05
CA GLN A 57 -21.60 -8.60 -10.95
C GLN A 57 -22.85 -9.48 -11.05
N GLN A 58 -23.60 -9.65 -9.95
CA GLN A 58 -24.90 -10.33 -9.93
C GLN A 58 -25.92 -9.63 -10.84
N THR A 59 -25.95 -8.29 -10.83
CA THR A 59 -26.83 -7.50 -11.72
C THR A 59 -26.39 -7.57 -13.18
N ARG A 60 -25.11 -7.82 -13.46
CA ARG A 60 -24.55 -7.81 -14.82
C ARG A 60 -24.49 -9.19 -15.50
N THR A 61 -24.36 -10.31 -14.77
CA THR A 61 -24.09 -11.61 -15.40
C THR A 61 -24.55 -12.83 -14.58
N VAL A 62 -25.51 -13.59 -15.10
CA VAL A 62 -25.86 -14.96 -14.67
C VAL A 62 -25.07 -15.97 -15.52
N ALA A 63 -23.91 -16.42 -15.03
CA ALA A 63 -23.31 -17.76 -15.23
C ALA A 63 -21.76 -17.78 -15.10
N GLY A 64 -21.04 -16.74 -15.52
CA GLY A 64 -19.57 -16.82 -15.69
C GLY A 64 -18.69 -16.40 -14.49
N VAL A 65 -19.23 -15.66 -13.52
CA VAL A 65 -18.38 -14.95 -12.52
C VAL A 65 -18.03 -15.82 -11.31
N ARG A 66 -18.85 -16.83 -10.99
CA ARG A 66 -18.60 -17.73 -9.83
C ARG A 66 -17.29 -18.52 -9.95
N GLY A 67 -16.79 -18.77 -11.16
CA GLY A 67 -15.51 -19.46 -11.38
C GLY A 67 -14.31 -18.62 -10.98
N ALA A 68 -14.26 -17.37 -11.44
CA ALA A 68 -13.15 -16.45 -11.15
C ALA A 68 -13.02 -16.12 -9.65
N GLU A 69 -14.14 -16.03 -8.92
CA GLU A 69 -14.12 -15.76 -7.48
C GLU A 69 -13.66 -16.98 -6.66
N ALA A 70 -14.08 -18.18 -7.03
CA ALA A 70 -13.62 -19.42 -6.39
C ALA A 70 -12.12 -19.63 -6.62
N GLU A 71 -11.64 -19.31 -7.83
CA GLU A 71 -10.22 -19.33 -8.16
C GLU A 71 -9.43 -18.30 -7.34
N ASP A 72 -9.90 -17.05 -7.21
CA ASP A 72 -9.22 -16.01 -6.42
C ASP A 72 -9.17 -16.38 -4.92
N ALA A 73 -10.26 -16.95 -4.38
CA ALA A 73 -10.32 -17.44 -3.01
C ALA A 73 -9.37 -18.64 -2.76
N ILE A 74 -9.28 -19.57 -3.72
CA ILE A 74 -8.36 -20.71 -3.64
C ILE A 74 -6.91 -20.25 -3.80
N LEU A 75 -6.63 -19.28 -4.67
CA LEU A 75 -5.29 -18.68 -4.82
C LEU A 75 -4.84 -17.99 -3.55
N ASP A 76 -5.72 -17.24 -2.88
CA ASP A 76 -5.43 -16.58 -1.60
C ASP A 76 -5.11 -17.61 -0.51
N GLN A 77 -5.88 -18.70 -0.45
CA GLN A 77 -5.64 -19.81 0.47
C GLN A 77 -4.34 -20.57 0.17
N LEU A 78 -4.03 -20.84 -1.10
CA LEU A 78 -2.86 -21.64 -1.51
C LEU A 78 -1.54 -20.86 -1.35
N TYR A 79 -1.52 -19.60 -1.76
CA TYR A 79 -0.29 -18.80 -1.81
C TYR A 79 0.03 -18.12 -0.47
N TYR A 80 -1.00 -17.68 0.26
CA TYR A 80 -0.82 -16.99 1.55
C TYR A 80 -1.15 -17.86 2.76
N LYS A 81 -1.54 -19.14 2.57
CA LYS A 81 -1.93 -20.08 3.64
C LYS A 81 -3.00 -19.51 4.58
N GLY A 82 -3.89 -18.67 4.06
CA GLY A 82 -4.89 -17.95 4.87
C GLY A 82 -4.33 -16.82 5.75
N GLY A 83 -3.08 -16.41 5.53
CA GLY A 83 -2.44 -15.28 6.20
C GLY A 83 -2.91 -13.91 5.69
N VAL A 84 -2.75 -12.88 6.53
CA VAL A 84 -3.11 -11.51 6.15
C VAL A 84 -2.06 -10.95 5.18
N ARG A 85 -2.42 -10.83 3.91
CA ARG A 85 -1.58 -10.22 2.90
C ARG A 85 -1.56 -8.71 3.05
N TYR A 86 -0.35 -8.13 3.01
CA TYR A 86 -0.18 -6.70 2.89
C TYR A 86 -0.64 -6.22 1.51
N PRO A 87 -1.48 -5.16 1.40
CA PRO A 87 -1.91 -4.67 0.09
C PRO A 87 -0.74 -4.18 -0.75
N SER A 88 -0.75 -4.51 -2.04
CA SER A 88 0.16 -3.88 -3.00
C SER A 88 -0.29 -2.44 -3.31
N ARG A 89 0.60 -1.64 -3.91
CA ARG A 89 0.25 -0.30 -4.40
C ARG A 89 -0.96 -0.33 -5.36
N VAL A 90 -1.08 -1.38 -6.17
CA VAL A 90 -2.20 -1.54 -7.11
C VAL A 90 -3.49 -1.80 -6.35
N ASP A 91 -3.46 -2.64 -5.32
CA ASP A 91 -4.65 -2.95 -4.50
C ASP A 91 -5.17 -1.70 -3.78
N LEU A 92 -4.27 -0.89 -3.22
CA LEU A 92 -4.61 0.37 -2.57
C LEU A 92 -5.29 1.35 -3.54
N LYS A 93 -4.75 1.50 -4.75
CA LYS A 93 -5.34 2.37 -5.78
C LYS A 93 -6.70 1.87 -6.25
N ASN A 94 -6.83 0.57 -6.49
CA ASN A 94 -8.11 -0.03 -6.88
C ASN A 94 -9.16 0.15 -5.78
N ALA A 95 -8.77 -0.02 -4.51
CA ALA A 95 -9.66 0.23 -3.38
C ALA A 95 -10.10 1.70 -3.31
N ILE A 96 -9.19 2.66 -3.50
CA ILE A 96 -9.52 4.09 -3.56
C ILE A 96 -10.57 4.34 -4.64
N THR A 97 -10.35 3.86 -5.88
CA THR A 97 -11.30 4.04 -6.98
C THR A 97 -12.69 3.49 -6.63
N GLN A 98 -12.75 2.25 -6.13
CA GLN A 98 -14.04 1.62 -5.81
C GLN A 98 -14.79 2.32 -4.67
N LEU A 99 -14.06 2.83 -3.67
CA LEU A 99 -14.63 3.63 -2.59
C LEU A 99 -15.09 5.00 -3.10
N GLN A 100 -14.34 5.63 -4.01
CA GLN A 100 -14.73 6.90 -4.63
C GLN A 100 -16.00 6.74 -5.46
N ASP A 101 -16.06 5.70 -6.29
CA ASP A 101 -17.26 5.34 -7.06
C ASP A 101 -18.44 5.03 -6.14
N ALA A 102 -18.17 4.58 -4.91
CA ALA A 102 -19.20 4.36 -3.91
C ALA A 102 -19.82 5.62 -3.35
N ILE A 103 -18.97 6.55 -2.96
CA ILE A 103 -19.39 7.88 -2.54
C ILE A 103 -20.11 8.59 -3.68
N ASN A 104 -19.64 8.47 -4.92
CA ASN A 104 -20.26 9.13 -6.07
C ASN A 104 -21.65 8.57 -6.42
N ALA A 105 -21.84 7.24 -6.26
CA ALA A 105 -23.13 6.60 -6.51
C ALA A 105 -24.18 6.94 -5.45
N ASP A 106 -23.78 7.07 -4.18
CA ASP A 106 -24.65 7.51 -3.09
C ASP A 106 -23.91 8.45 -2.12
N PRO A 107 -23.88 9.77 -2.43
CA PRO A 107 -23.16 10.75 -1.61
C PRO A 107 -23.75 11.00 -0.23
N LYS A 108 -24.96 10.49 0.04
CA LYS A 108 -25.67 10.69 1.30
C LYS A 108 -25.76 9.41 2.14
N ALA A 109 -25.16 8.31 1.68
CA ALA A 109 -25.13 7.07 2.45
C ALA A 109 -24.42 7.28 3.80
N ASP A 110 -24.94 6.63 4.84
CA ASP A 110 -24.32 6.63 6.18
C ASP A 110 -22.90 6.05 6.19
N SER A 111 -22.53 5.29 5.15
CA SER A 111 -21.18 4.74 4.96
C SER A 111 -20.17 5.72 4.36
N VAL A 112 -20.59 6.91 3.88
CA VAL A 112 -19.67 7.89 3.27
C VAL A 112 -18.53 8.31 4.21
N PRO A 113 -18.75 8.61 5.50
CA PRO A 113 -17.67 8.94 6.44
C PRO A 113 -16.63 7.81 6.56
N GLU A 114 -17.10 6.57 6.61
CA GLU A 114 -16.26 5.37 6.67
C GLU A 114 -15.42 5.22 5.39
N GLN A 115 -16.05 5.36 4.23
CA GLN A 115 -15.38 5.22 2.93
C GLN A 115 -14.31 6.31 2.74
N LYS A 116 -14.62 7.56 3.10
CA LYS A 116 -13.63 8.66 3.10
C LYS A 116 -12.45 8.37 4.03
N PHE A 117 -12.71 7.84 5.22
CA PHE A 117 -11.67 7.45 6.17
C PHE A 117 -10.76 6.35 5.61
N PHE A 118 -11.33 5.36 4.93
CA PHE A 118 -10.56 4.30 4.27
C PHE A 118 -9.73 4.81 3.08
N ILE A 119 -10.27 5.72 2.28
CA ILE A 119 -9.52 6.38 1.19
C ILE A 119 -8.29 7.10 1.74
N ALA A 120 -8.45 7.88 2.81
CA ALA A 120 -7.34 8.60 3.43
C ALA A 120 -6.24 7.67 3.95
N GLN A 121 -6.62 6.53 4.55
CA GLN A 121 -5.65 5.52 4.98
C GLN A 121 -4.92 4.85 3.81
N CYS A 122 -5.60 4.58 2.70
CA CYS A 122 -4.96 4.05 1.50
C CYS A 122 -3.92 5.05 0.97
N HIS A 123 -4.24 6.35 0.91
CA HIS A 123 -3.26 7.38 0.53
C HIS A 123 -2.08 7.45 1.50
N ALA A 124 -2.33 7.41 2.81
CA ALA A 124 -1.25 7.40 3.81
C ALA A 124 -0.31 6.21 3.58
N GLN A 125 -0.87 5.04 3.30
CA GLN A 125 -0.09 3.83 3.04
C GLN A 125 0.68 3.87 1.72
N LEU A 126 0.19 4.62 0.73
CA LEU A 126 0.91 4.87 -0.53
C LEU A 126 2.08 5.87 -0.36
N GLY A 127 2.18 6.52 0.80
CA GLY A 127 3.09 7.63 1.08
C GLY A 127 2.57 8.98 0.56
N GLU A 128 1.31 9.03 0.12
CA GLU A 128 0.65 10.21 -0.45
C GLU A 128 0.07 11.10 0.66
N ASN A 129 0.93 11.51 1.60
CA ASN A 129 0.54 12.17 2.84
C ASN A 129 -0.27 13.47 2.63
N THR A 130 0.03 14.23 1.58
CA THR A 130 -0.73 15.45 1.23
C THR A 130 -2.18 15.14 0.87
N GLN A 131 -2.40 14.06 0.12
CA GLN A 131 -3.74 13.61 -0.27
C GLN A 131 -4.47 13.02 0.94
N ALA A 132 -3.78 12.20 1.74
CA ALA A 132 -4.32 11.65 2.98
C ALA A 132 -4.83 12.76 3.92
N LYS A 133 -3.99 13.78 4.18
CA LYS A 133 -4.36 14.95 5.00
C LYS A 133 -5.58 15.68 4.44
N SER A 134 -5.58 15.96 3.14
CA SER A 134 -6.71 16.64 2.48
C SER A 134 -8.03 15.89 2.67
N VAL A 135 -8.02 14.55 2.48
CA VAL A 135 -9.23 13.73 2.66
C VAL A 135 -9.65 13.67 4.13
N TYR A 136 -8.72 13.57 5.08
CA TYR A 136 -9.06 13.64 6.50
C TYR A 136 -9.64 15.00 6.91
N GLU A 137 -9.08 16.10 6.42
CA GLU A 137 -9.61 17.45 6.69
C GLU A 137 -11.02 17.63 6.12
N ASP A 138 -11.26 17.15 4.89
CA ASP A 138 -12.59 17.15 4.29
C ASP A 138 -13.58 16.31 5.12
N LEU A 139 -13.15 15.12 5.57
CA LEU A 139 -13.95 14.24 6.41
C LEU A 139 -14.30 14.90 7.75
N VAL A 140 -13.32 15.51 8.43
CA VAL A 140 -13.56 16.23 9.68
C VAL A 140 -14.55 17.37 9.44
N LYS A 141 -14.37 18.20 8.40
CA LYS A 141 -15.27 19.32 8.10
C LYS A 141 -16.69 18.89 7.76
N SER A 142 -16.84 17.84 6.96
CA SER A 142 -18.14 17.38 6.46
C SER A 142 -18.88 16.45 7.43
N HIS A 143 -18.18 15.79 8.37
CA HIS A 143 -18.75 14.76 9.24
C HIS A 143 -18.20 14.80 10.69
N VAL A 144 -18.07 16.00 11.26
CA VAL A 144 -17.48 16.31 12.59
C VAL A 144 -18.01 15.43 13.74
N GLY A 145 -19.25 14.92 13.65
CA GLY A 145 -19.89 14.15 14.73
C GLY A 145 -19.77 12.62 14.63
N THR A 146 -19.26 12.10 13.52
CA THR A 146 -19.18 10.65 13.31
C THR A 146 -17.97 10.04 13.99
N ASP A 147 -18.03 8.74 14.32
CA ASP A 147 -16.87 8.02 14.88
C ASP A 147 -15.65 8.12 13.95
N PHE A 148 -15.88 8.10 12.63
CA PHE A 148 -14.83 8.28 11.62
C PHE A 148 -14.29 9.71 11.56
N GLY A 149 -15.11 10.72 11.83
CA GLY A 149 -14.65 12.11 11.96
C GLY A 149 -13.70 12.29 13.14
N LYS A 150 -13.99 11.66 14.28
CA LYS A 150 -13.09 11.65 15.44
C LYS A 150 -11.78 10.91 15.14
N LEU A 151 -11.86 9.72 14.54
CA LEU A 151 -10.69 8.95 14.13
C LEU A 151 -9.83 9.72 13.11
N ALA A 152 -10.46 10.44 12.17
CA ALA A 152 -9.75 11.27 11.20
C ALA A 152 -9.00 12.42 11.88
N GLN A 153 -9.60 13.05 12.89
CA GLN A 153 -8.95 14.10 13.67
C GLN A 153 -7.71 13.55 14.42
N GLU A 154 -7.84 12.37 15.05
CA GLU A 154 -6.72 11.71 15.71
C GLU A 154 -5.57 11.37 14.74
N GLU A 155 -5.88 10.91 13.53
CA GLU A 155 -4.87 10.63 12.51
C GLU A 155 -4.20 11.93 12.01
N LEU A 156 -4.95 13.02 11.84
CA LEU A 156 -4.37 14.33 11.50
C LEU A 156 -3.39 14.83 12.56
N ASP A 157 -3.71 14.62 13.84
CA ASP A 157 -2.86 15.03 14.95
C ASP A 157 -1.54 14.22 15.00
N LYS A 158 -1.56 12.95 14.61
CA LYS A 158 -0.35 12.11 14.47
C LYS A 158 0.52 12.49 13.27
N MET A 159 -0.04 13.16 12.27
CA MET A 159 0.64 13.52 11.02
C MET A 159 1.27 14.93 11.05
N LYS A 160 1.15 15.66 12.17
CA LYS A 160 1.80 16.95 12.40
C LYS A 160 3.27 16.74 12.75
#